data_AF-A0A2J6S2J4-F1
#
_entry.id   AF-A0A2J6S2J4-F1
#
_cell.length_a   1.000
_cell.length_b   1.000
_cell.length_c   1.000
_cell.angle_alpha   90.00
_cell.angle_beta   90.00
_cell.angle_gamma   90.00
#
_symmetry.space_group_name_H-M   'P 1'
#
loop_
_entity.id
_entity.type
_entity.pdbx_description
1 polymer ?
#
loop_
_entity_poly.entity_id
_entity_poly.type
_entity_poly.pdbx_seq_one_letter_code
_entity_poly.pdbx_strand_id
1 'polypeptide(L)'
;MSLQYLGISHFPVLHRQFSSPIRGSFSESSPSQQDLTQDSKDVLIERLNDLVQHLSTAQELEDGAVTAVHSQVDKIEMILRGEEKHKKPDHSRSSSAVSRDGHDPFWAPATPTKSMRMRLPDMSTGSQRPPLRRNLQELSSAKASELAQAAEDLASRLSATLEEFQRRKEESDHVHDLLITRVEKAAERILVLEYRIAEMEDDFEANQSELKFLRIQLQALEAQCAQYIPRDEDPELTESILNWKVDWEDIDKRSKERRKKCKMSLSVSNLSDSQTIVDGP
;
A
#
# COMPACT_ATOMS: atom_id res chain seq x y z
N MET A 1 29.25 5.76 -60.09
CA MET A 1 29.57 6.09 -58.68
C MET A 1 28.27 6.03 -57.89
N SER A 2 28.14 4.98 -57.09
CA SER A 2 27.00 4.67 -56.23
C SER A 2 27.18 5.38 -54.89
N LEU A 3 26.13 5.99 -54.34
CA LEU A 3 25.86 6.04 -52.90
C LEU A 3 24.34 6.08 -52.71
N GLN A 4 23.76 4.91 -52.43
CA GLN A 4 22.45 4.74 -51.82
C GLN A 4 22.58 4.81 -50.29
N TYR A 5 21.44 4.95 -49.62
CA TYR A 5 21.21 4.79 -48.16
C TYR A 5 21.48 5.98 -47.24
N LEU A 6 20.50 6.88 -47.11
CA LEU A 6 20.03 7.32 -45.79
C LEU A 6 18.53 7.04 -45.70
N GLY A 7 18.19 5.95 -45.02
CA GLY A 7 16.82 5.52 -44.77
C GLY A 7 16.16 6.38 -43.70
N ILE A 8 15.53 7.48 -44.12
CA ILE A 8 14.55 8.18 -43.30
C ILE A 8 13.21 7.48 -43.53
N SER A 9 12.90 6.49 -42.70
CA SER A 9 11.61 5.82 -42.69
C SER A 9 10.52 6.81 -42.30
N HIS A 10 9.69 7.13 -43.28
CA HIS A 10 8.41 7.83 -43.16
C HIS A 10 7.49 7.08 -42.18
N PHE A 11 7.28 7.63 -40.98
CA PHE A 11 6.22 7.13 -40.09
C PHE A 11 4.92 7.89 -40.40
N PRO A 12 3.82 7.19 -40.77
CA PRO A 12 2.53 7.85 -40.90
C PRO A 12 1.99 8.20 -39.50
N VAL A 13 1.84 9.51 -39.23
CA VAL A 13 1.06 10.02 -38.10
C VAL A 13 -0.41 9.71 -38.38
N LEU A 14 -0.92 8.63 -37.82
CA LEU A 14 -2.37 8.39 -37.75
C LEU A 14 -2.96 9.35 -36.72
N HIS A 15 -3.45 10.49 -37.20
CA HIS A 15 -4.39 11.35 -36.47
C HIS A 15 -5.68 10.57 -36.24
N ARG A 16 -5.72 9.74 -35.18
CA ARG A 16 -6.93 9.08 -34.69
C ARG A 16 -7.80 10.18 -34.06
N GLN A 17 -8.62 10.83 -34.89
CA GLN A 17 -9.70 11.70 -34.45
C GLN A 17 -10.76 10.84 -33.74
N PHE A 18 -10.76 10.80 -32.41
CA PHE A 18 -11.99 10.52 -31.65
C PHE A 18 -12.55 11.82 -31.14
N SER A 19 -13.47 12.35 -31.91
CA SER A 19 -14.57 13.10 -31.31
C SER A 19 -15.53 12.08 -30.72
N SER A 20 -15.80 12.17 -29.43
CA SER A 20 -17.06 11.68 -28.87
C SER A 20 -17.53 12.62 -27.75
N PRO A 21 -18.78 13.11 -27.82
CA PRO A 21 -19.37 14.02 -26.86
C PRO A 21 -20.11 13.22 -25.79
N ILE A 22 -19.82 13.44 -24.50
CA ILE A 22 -20.77 13.10 -23.43
C ILE A 22 -20.83 14.25 -22.42
N ARG A 23 -22.03 14.82 -22.42
CA ARG A 23 -22.59 15.75 -21.45
C ARG A 23 -22.88 14.97 -20.17
N GLY A 24 -22.39 15.45 -19.03
CA GLY A 24 -22.67 14.91 -17.71
C GLY A 24 -22.51 16.00 -16.68
N SER A 25 -23.57 16.75 -16.45
CA SER A 25 -23.70 17.70 -15.35
C SER A 25 -23.59 16.96 -14.01
N PHE A 26 -22.57 17.27 -13.20
CA PHE A 26 -22.61 16.95 -11.77
C PHE A 26 -22.06 18.11 -10.94
N SER A 27 -22.89 18.46 -9.96
CA SER A 27 -22.86 19.54 -9.00
C SER A 27 -21.48 19.95 -8.50
N GLU A 28 -21.21 21.22 -8.72
CA GLU A 28 -20.33 22.08 -7.93
C GLU A 28 -20.70 21.95 -6.45
N SER A 29 -19.88 21.23 -5.69
CA SER A 29 -19.87 21.28 -4.23
C SER A 29 -18.55 21.90 -3.79
N SER A 30 -18.65 22.92 -2.95
CA SER A 30 -17.56 23.84 -2.58
C SER A 30 -16.33 23.13 -1.99
N PRO A 31 -15.11 23.48 -2.42
CA PRO A 31 -13.86 22.87 -1.94
C PRO A 31 -13.38 23.36 -0.56
N SER A 32 -14.10 24.25 0.12
CA SER A 32 -13.60 24.95 1.30
C SER A 32 -13.78 24.19 2.63
N GLN A 33 -14.56 23.11 2.69
CA GLN A 33 -14.77 22.35 3.93
C GLN A 33 -13.82 21.15 4.10
N GLN A 34 -13.23 20.63 3.03
CA GLN A 34 -12.33 19.46 3.10
C GLN A 34 -10.94 19.83 3.62
N ASP A 35 -10.43 21.02 3.28
CA ASP A 35 -9.07 21.46 3.62
C ASP A 35 -8.86 21.59 5.15
N LEU A 36 -9.81 22.22 5.86
CA LEU A 36 -9.75 22.39 7.32
C LEU A 36 -9.83 21.06 8.09
N THR A 37 -10.60 20.10 7.59
CA THR A 37 -10.69 18.76 8.20
C THR A 37 -9.45 17.90 7.93
N GLN A 38 -8.70 18.23 6.88
CA GLN A 38 -7.48 17.51 6.52
C GLN A 38 -6.29 17.99 7.36
N ASP A 39 -6.13 19.29 7.53
CA ASP A 39 -5.11 19.86 8.43
C ASP A 39 -5.28 19.37 9.87
N SER A 40 -6.51 19.30 10.37
CA SER A 40 -6.79 18.77 11.73
C SER A 40 -6.49 17.27 11.86
N LYS A 41 -6.60 16.50 10.77
CA LYS A 41 -6.25 15.08 10.72
C LYS A 41 -4.73 14.91 10.69
N ASP A 42 -4.01 15.73 9.93
CA ASP A 42 -2.56 15.65 9.83
C ASP A 42 -1.89 16.03 11.17
N VAL A 43 -2.39 17.06 11.86
CA VAL A 43 -1.96 17.40 13.24
C VAL A 43 -2.25 16.27 14.23
N LEU A 44 -3.36 15.55 14.08
CA LEU A 44 -3.67 14.39 14.93
C LEU A 44 -2.70 13.22 14.67
N ILE A 45 -2.35 12.97 13.41
CA ILE A 45 -1.40 11.92 13.01
C ILE A 45 0.00 12.24 13.56
N GLU A 46 0.45 13.48 13.44
CA GLU A 46 1.74 13.94 13.99
C GLU A 46 1.81 13.71 15.50
N ARG A 47 0.77 14.15 16.23
CA ARG A 47 0.70 13.96 17.68
C ARG A 47 0.63 12.50 18.11
N LEU A 48 -0.06 11.65 17.36
CA LEU A 48 -0.11 10.21 17.64
C LEU A 48 1.25 9.56 17.41
N ASN A 49 1.98 9.99 16.39
CA ASN A 49 3.34 9.51 16.12
C ASN A 49 4.31 9.93 17.23
N ASP A 50 4.20 11.18 17.72
CA ASP A 50 4.95 11.66 18.88
C ASP A 50 4.66 10.83 20.14
N LEU A 51 3.39 10.46 20.37
CA LEU A 51 3.00 9.59 21.47
C LEU A 51 3.60 8.19 21.35
N VAL A 52 3.63 7.61 20.15
CA VAL A 52 4.25 6.29 19.88
C VAL A 52 5.76 6.35 20.13
N GLN A 53 6.43 7.41 19.67
CA GLN A 53 7.85 7.62 19.93
C GLN A 53 8.10 7.78 21.45
N HIS A 54 7.26 8.56 22.13
CA HIS A 54 7.38 8.77 23.57
C HIS A 54 7.19 7.47 24.37
N LEU A 55 6.21 6.63 24.01
CA LEU A 55 6.01 5.30 24.60
C LEU A 55 7.17 4.34 24.31
N SER A 56 7.81 4.48 23.14
CA SER A 56 8.97 3.64 22.74
C SER A 56 10.26 4.06 23.46
N THR A 57 10.40 5.35 23.79
CA THR A 57 11.55 5.89 24.53
C THR A 57 11.39 5.85 26.05
N ALA A 58 10.16 5.74 26.56
CA ALA A 58 9.88 5.66 27.99
C ALA A 58 10.22 4.26 28.50
N GLN A 59 11.34 4.13 29.22
CA GLN A 59 11.91 2.84 29.61
C GLN A 59 11.16 2.14 30.77
N GLU A 60 10.33 2.85 31.52
CA GLU A 60 9.38 2.28 32.49
C GLU A 60 8.12 3.16 32.54
N LEU A 61 6.98 2.61 32.14
CA LEU A 61 5.67 3.18 32.37
C LEU A 61 4.99 2.37 33.48
N GLU A 62 4.40 3.06 34.46
CA GLU A 62 3.62 2.41 35.50
C GLU A 62 2.49 1.59 34.85
N ASP A 63 2.30 0.34 35.25
CA ASP A 63 1.33 -0.61 34.65
C ASP A 63 -0.11 -0.04 34.62
N GLY A 64 -0.42 0.82 35.60
CA GLY A 64 -1.67 1.59 35.64
C GLY A 64 -1.78 2.66 34.54
N ALA A 65 -0.67 3.29 34.15
CA ALA A 65 -0.63 4.23 33.04
C ALA A 65 -0.78 3.52 31.68
N VAL A 66 -0.18 2.33 31.54
CA VAL A 66 -0.34 1.49 30.33
C VAL A 66 -1.79 1.05 30.19
N THR A 67 -2.40 0.59 31.28
CA THR A 67 -3.83 0.21 31.32
C THR A 67 -4.75 1.41 31.00
N ALA A 68 -4.41 2.61 31.51
CA ALA A 68 -5.15 3.83 31.21
C ALA A 68 -5.04 4.22 29.72
N VAL A 69 -3.85 4.09 29.12
CA VAL A 69 -3.63 4.35 27.70
C VAL A 69 -4.45 3.39 26.84
N HIS A 70 -4.44 2.08 27.14
CA HIS A 70 -5.29 1.11 26.44
C HIS A 70 -6.78 1.48 26.54
N SER A 71 -7.27 1.81 27.74
CA SER A 71 -8.69 2.22 27.92
C SER A 71 -9.07 3.49 27.15
N GLN A 72 -8.09 4.36 26.87
CA GLN A 72 -8.31 5.58 26.11
C GLN A 72 -8.23 5.32 24.60
N VAL A 73 -7.36 4.40 24.17
CA VAL A 73 -7.31 3.89 22.79
C VAL A 73 -8.61 3.19 22.43
N ASP A 74 -9.17 2.36 23.32
CA ASP A 74 -10.47 1.72 23.11
C ASP A 74 -11.59 2.76 22.89
N LYS A 75 -11.55 3.88 23.61
CA LYS A 75 -12.50 4.99 23.39
C LYS A 75 -12.30 5.68 22.04
N ILE A 76 -11.05 5.86 21.61
CA ILE A 76 -10.72 6.43 20.30
C ILE A 76 -11.19 5.49 19.19
N GLU A 77 -10.99 4.17 19.34
CA GLU A 77 -11.50 3.17 18.42
C GLU A 77 -13.03 3.16 18.36
N MET A 78 -13.70 3.31 19.51
CA MET A 78 -15.16 3.43 19.58
C MET A 78 -15.67 4.67 18.85
N ILE A 79 -14.97 5.81 18.97
CA ILE A 79 -15.30 7.05 18.24
C ILE A 79 -15.06 6.88 16.74
N LEU A 80 -13.95 6.26 16.33
CA LEU A 80 -13.62 6.01 14.92
C LEU A 80 -14.57 5.01 14.24
N ARG A 81 -15.13 4.06 15.00
CA ARG A 81 -16.17 3.13 14.52
C ARG A 81 -17.55 3.78 14.36
N GLY A 82 -17.70 5.06 14.76
CA GLY A 82 -18.96 5.79 14.63
C GLY A 82 -20.03 5.35 15.63
N GLU A 83 -19.65 4.68 16.72
CA GLU A 83 -20.58 4.26 17.77
C GLU A 83 -20.72 5.33 18.87
N GLU A 84 -21.15 6.55 18.50
CA GLU A 84 -21.62 7.51 19.49
C GLU A 84 -23.01 7.11 20.00
N LYS A 85 -23.07 6.10 20.87
CA LYS A 85 -24.22 5.95 21.77
C LYS A 85 -24.02 6.85 22.97
N HIS A 86 -24.52 8.09 22.86
CA HIS A 86 -24.87 8.90 24.01
C HIS A 86 -25.73 8.07 24.98
N LYS A 87 -25.16 7.65 26.11
CA LYS A 87 -25.92 7.22 27.28
C LYS A 87 -25.34 7.86 28.53
N LYS A 88 -26.09 8.83 29.05
CA LYS A 88 -26.01 9.27 30.45
C LYS A 88 -26.29 8.09 31.39
N PRO A 89 -25.75 8.15 32.61
CA PRO A 89 -25.81 7.04 33.56
C PRO A 89 -27.19 7.02 34.24
N ASP A 90 -27.73 5.82 34.47
CA ASP A 90 -28.58 5.59 35.64
C ASP A 90 -28.60 4.12 36.06
N HIS A 91 -28.28 3.97 37.35
CA HIS A 91 -28.76 3.02 38.35
C HIS A 91 -28.75 1.48 38.11
N SER A 92 -27.87 0.85 38.91
CA SER A 92 -28.24 -0.13 39.96
C SER A 92 -28.87 -1.47 39.53
N ARG A 93 -28.08 -2.55 39.58
CA ARG A 93 -28.10 -3.55 40.69
C ARG A 93 -27.37 -4.86 40.33
N SER A 94 -26.67 -5.35 41.35
CA SER A 94 -26.09 -6.67 41.59
C SER A 94 -26.58 -7.85 40.74
N SER A 95 -25.63 -8.69 40.29
CA SER A 95 -25.41 -9.99 40.95
C SER A 95 -24.12 -10.67 40.46
N SER A 96 -23.28 -11.03 41.44
CA SER A 96 -22.44 -12.22 41.54
C SER A 96 -21.93 -12.95 40.27
N ALA A 97 -20.61 -12.95 40.10
CA ALA A 97 -19.77 -14.16 39.85
C ALA A 97 -18.29 -13.72 39.88
N VAL A 98 -17.58 -14.01 40.97
CA VAL A 98 -16.51 -15.02 41.02
C VAL A 98 -15.35 -14.76 40.04
N SER A 99 -14.22 -14.38 40.63
CA SER A 99 -12.89 -14.33 40.05
C SER A 99 -12.47 -15.64 39.39
N ARG A 100 -11.86 -15.54 38.20
CA ARG A 100 -10.70 -16.35 37.75
C ARG A 100 -10.26 -15.81 36.38
N ASP A 101 -9.17 -15.06 36.38
CA ASP A 101 -7.81 -15.57 36.09
C ASP A 101 -7.62 -15.79 34.60
N GLY A 102 -7.00 -14.79 33.98
CA GLY A 102 -6.65 -14.76 32.58
C GLY A 102 -5.43 -15.64 32.33
N HIS A 103 -5.66 -16.68 31.55
CA HIS A 103 -4.63 -17.27 30.71
C HIS A 103 -5.34 -17.75 29.45
N ASP A 104 -5.08 -17.05 28.34
CA ASP A 104 -5.24 -17.59 27.00
C ASP A 104 -4.06 -18.50 26.69
N PRO A 105 -4.32 -19.78 26.36
CA PRO A 105 -3.51 -20.48 25.37
C PRO A 105 -4.44 -21.00 24.25
N PHE A 106 -4.66 -20.14 23.27
CA PHE A 106 -5.44 -20.37 22.04
C PHE A 106 -4.88 -21.49 21.13
N TRP A 107 -3.75 -22.12 21.44
CA TRP A 107 -3.10 -23.14 20.57
C TRP A 107 -2.47 -24.37 21.28
N ALA A 108 -2.96 -24.81 22.44
CA ALA A 108 -2.57 -26.12 22.98
C ALA A 108 -3.62 -27.20 22.67
N PRO A 109 -3.27 -28.38 22.13
CA PRO A 109 -4.21 -29.49 22.07
C PRO A 109 -4.50 -29.93 23.51
N ALA A 110 -5.73 -29.71 23.96
CA ALA A 110 -6.20 -30.21 25.25
C ALA A 110 -6.28 -31.74 25.20
N THR A 111 -5.19 -32.43 25.57
CA THR A 111 -5.24 -33.85 25.89
C THR A 111 -5.83 -34.01 27.30
N PRO A 112 -6.98 -34.66 27.49
CA PRO A 112 -7.45 -35.00 28.81
C PRO A 112 -6.80 -36.34 29.22
N THR A 113 -5.60 -36.32 29.79
CA THR A 113 -5.07 -37.46 30.54
C THR A 113 -5.76 -37.54 31.91
N LYS A 114 -6.99 -38.04 31.93
CA LYS A 114 -7.57 -38.59 33.17
C LYS A 114 -7.21 -40.06 33.22
N SER A 115 -6.40 -40.46 34.20
CA SER A 115 -6.16 -41.87 34.52
C SER A 115 -7.47 -42.50 35.01
N MET A 116 -8.28 -43.04 34.11
CA MET A 116 -9.32 -43.99 34.49
C MET A 116 -8.63 -45.30 34.85
N ARG A 117 -8.62 -45.65 36.14
CA ARG A 117 -8.37 -47.04 36.55
C ARG A 117 -9.53 -47.88 36.02
N MET A 118 -9.32 -48.49 34.86
CA MET A 118 -10.19 -49.52 34.32
C MET A 118 -10.15 -50.72 35.28
N ARG A 119 -11.14 -50.81 36.16
CA ARG A 119 -11.45 -52.07 36.84
C ARG A 119 -12.14 -52.95 35.80
N LEU A 120 -11.41 -53.91 35.25
CA LEU A 120 -12.01 -54.96 34.44
C LEU A 120 -13.13 -55.64 35.24
N PRO A 121 -14.30 -55.90 34.64
CA PRO A 121 -15.27 -56.79 35.26
C PRO A 121 -14.70 -58.21 35.26
N ASP A 122 -14.61 -58.79 36.45
CA ASP A 122 -14.27 -60.18 36.67
C ASP A 122 -15.33 -61.07 36.00
N MET A 123 -14.91 -61.83 34.98
CA MET A 123 -15.78 -62.74 34.25
C MET A 123 -15.97 -64.00 35.09
N SER A 124 -16.85 -63.93 36.09
CA SER A 124 -17.39 -65.13 36.73
C SER A 124 -18.19 -65.94 35.69
N THR A 125 -17.58 -67.02 35.24
CA THR A 125 -18.24 -68.16 34.61
C THR A 125 -19.36 -68.67 35.51
N GLY A 126 -20.62 -68.50 35.10
CA GLY A 126 -21.74 -68.98 35.91
C GLY A 126 -23.11 -68.84 35.25
N SER A 127 -23.53 -69.90 34.57
CA SER A 127 -24.89 -70.45 34.55
C SER A 127 -26.07 -69.64 33.95
N GLN A 128 -26.53 -70.14 32.79
CA GLN A 128 -27.91 -70.32 32.31
C GLN A 128 -28.96 -69.16 32.34
N ARG A 129 -29.37 -68.71 31.12
CA ARG A 129 -30.76 -68.40 30.61
C ARG A 129 -30.73 -67.36 29.46
N PRO A 130 -31.85 -67.07 28.73
CA PRO A 130 -32.53 -67.74 27.61
C PRO A 130 -32.23 -67.04 26.24
N PRO A 131 -32.80 -67.45 25.08
CA PRO A 131 -32.40 -66.93 23.77
C PRO A 131 -33.06 -65.59 23.43
N LEU A 132 -32.56 -64.47 23.97
CA LEU A 132 -33.02 -63.11 23.63
C LEU A 132 -31.88 -62.13 23.28
N ARG A 133 -30.62 -62.58 23.24
CA ARG A 133 -29.45 -61.70 23.00
C ARG A 133 -29.19 -61.33 21.54
N ARG A 134 -29.80 -62.02 20.58
CA ARG A 134 -29.50 -61.86 19.14
C ARG A 134 -30.01 -60.51 18.59
N ASN A 135 -31.22 -60.10 18.96
CA ASN A 135 -31.85 -58.85 18.50
C ASN A 135 -31.16 -57.56 19.01
N LEU A 136 -30.70 -57.52 20.27
CA LEU A 136 -29.99 -56.34 20.82
C LEU A 136 -28.59 -56.16 20.20
N GLN A 137 -27.95 -57.26 19.85
CA GLN A 137 -26.61 -57.28 19.24
C GLN A 137 -26.67 -56.90 17.75
N GLU A 138 -27.73 -57.31 17.05
CA GLU A 138 -28.02 -56.90 15.68
C GLU A 138 -28.35 -55.39 15.58
N LEU A 139 -29.17 -54.84 16.48
CA LEU A 139 -29.45 -53.40 16.54
C LEU A 139 -28.21 -52.57 16.88
N SER A 140 -27.35 -53.09 17.77
CA SER A 140 -26.06 -52.48 18.09
C SER A 140 -25.09 -52.53 16.91
N SER A 141 -25.11 -53.61 16.14
CA SER A 141 -24.29 -53.77 14.93
C SER A 141 -24.75 -52.82 13.82
N ALA A 142 -26.06 -52.66 13.63
CA ALA A 142 -26.63 -51.73 12.65
C ALA A 142 -26.28 -50.27 12.97
N LYS A 143 -26.35 -49.86 14.25
CA LYS A 143 -25.91 -48.53 14.69
C LYS A 143 -24.40 -48.33 14.55
N ALA A 144 -23.60 -49.37 14.79
CA ALA A 144 -22.15 -49.31 14.59
C ALA A 144 -21.79 -49.19 13.10
N SER A 145 -22.50 -49.88 12.20
CA SER A 145 -22.30 -49.73 10.75
C SER A 145 -22.76 -48.36 10.24
N GLU A 146 -23.86 -47.81 10.78
CA GLU A 146 -24.31 -46.46 10.46
C GLU A 146 -23.28 -45.41 10.92
N LEU A 147 -22.72 -45.57 12.12
CA LEU A 147 -21.66 -44.69 12.63
C LEU A 147 -20.38 -44.81 11.81
N ALA A 148 -20.00 -46.02 11.40
CA ALA A 148 -18.84 -46.25 10.53
C ALA A 148 -19.04 -45.58 9.16
N GLN A 149 -20.22 -45.74 8.56
CA GLN A 149 -20.56 -45.08 7.29
C GLN A 149 -20.55 -43.56 7.42
N ALA A 150 -21.13 -43.01 8.49
CA ALA A 150 -21.10 -41.57 8.75
C ALA A 150 -19.66 -41.04 8.96
N ALA A 151 -18.79 -41.84 9.58
CA ALA A 151 -17.38 -41.51 9.75
C ALA A 151 -16.61 -41.56 8.41
N GLU A 152 -16.88 -42.55 7.55
CA GLU A 152 -16.33 -42.65 6.19
C GLU A 152 -16.80 -41.48 5.30
N ASP A 153 -18.09 -41.12 5.37
CA ASP A 153 -18.65 -39.97 4.68
C ASP A 153 -18.02 -38.65 5.15
N LEU A 154 -17.76 -38.50 6.45
CA LEU A 154 -17.04 -37.34 6.98
C LEU A 154 -15.58 -37.33 6.52
N ALA A 155 -14.90 -38.47 6.56
CA ALA A 155 -13.51 -38.60 6.14
C ALA A 155 -13.34 -38.24 4.65
N SER A 156 -14.25 -38.71 3.80
CA SER A 156 -14.24 -38.39 2.36
C SER A 156 -14.53 -36.91 2.07
N ARG A 157 -15.42 -36.28 2.84
CA ARG A 157 -15.65 -34.82 2.73
C ARG A 157 -14.42 -34.04 3.19
N LEU A 158 -13.80 -34.42 4.31
CA LEU A 158 -12.60 -33.76 4.81
C LEU A 158 -11.43 -33.92 3.83
N SER A 159 -11.23 -35.10 3.25
CA SER A 159 -10.20 -35.31 2.23
C SER A 159 -10.43 -34.43 0.99
N ALA A 160 -11.67 -34.34 0.50
CA ALA A 160 -12.01 -33.46 -0.61
C ALA A 160 -11.73 -31.97 -0.30
N THR A 161 -12.06 -31.50 0.92
CA THR A 161 -11.76 -30.12 1.32
C THR A 161 -10.26 -29.87 1.48
N LEU A 162 -9.49 -30.86 1.95
CA LEU A 162 -8.04 -30.76 2.06
C LEU A 162 -7.39 -30.67 0.68
N GLU A 163 -7.86 -31.46 -0.28
CA GLU A 163 -7.41 -31.38 -1.68
C GLU A 163 -7.72 -30.01 -2.29
N GLU A 164 -8.89 -29.43 -1.99
CA GLU A 164 -9.23 -28.08 -2.45
C GLU A 164 -8.34 -27.01 -1.82
N PHE A 165 -8.10 -27.06 -0.51
CA PHE A 165 -7.19 -26.13 0.15
C PHE A 165 -5.77 -26.25 -0.36
N GLN A 166 -5.29 -27.47 -0.60
CA GLN A 166 -3.99 -27.72 -1.18
C GLN A 166 -3.87 -27.07 -2.56
N ARG A 167 -4.88 -27.23 -3.42
CA ARG A 167 -4.91 -26.58 -4.74
C ARG A 167 -4.91 -25.05 -4.65
N ARG A 168 -5.73 -24.47 -3.76
CA ARG A 168 -5.77 -23.01 -3.56
C ARG A 168 -4.45 -22.48 -3.01
N LYS A 169 -3.77 -23.26 -2.16
CA LYS A 169 -2.45 -22.91 -1.67
C LYS A 169 -1.43 -22.90 -2.80
N GLU A 170 -1.41 -23.92 -3.65
CA GLU A 170 -0.52 -23.98 -4.81
C GLU A 170 -0.76 -22.82 -5.78
N GLU A 171 -2.02 -22.45 -6.01
CA GLU A 171 -2.39 -21.27 -6.79
C GLU A 171 -1.92 -19.96 -6.13
N SER A 172 -2.12 -19.82 -4.81
CA SER A 172 -1.65 -18.67 -4.05
C SER A 172 -0.13 -18.52 -4.09
N ASP A 173 0.60 -19.62 -3.93
CA ASP A 173 2.07 -19.64 -4.00
C ASP A 173 2.54 -19.23 -5.40
N HIS A 174 1.88 -19.74 -6.45
CA HIS A 174 2.18 -19.36 -7.83
C HIS A 174 1.94 -17.86 -8.12
N VAL A 175 0.82 -17.31 -7.63
CA VAL A 175 0.52 -15.87 -7.76
C VAL A 175 1.53 -15.05 -6.97
N HIS A 176 1.92 -15.50 -5.78
CA HIS A 176 2.93 -14.83 -4.97
C HIS A 176 4.28 -14.74 -5.70
N ASP A 177 4.75 -15.84 -6.28
CA ASP A 177 5.98 -15.87 -7.08
C ASP A 177 5.90 -14.90 -8.29
N LEU A 178 4.75 -14.84 -8.96
CA LEU A 178 4.53 -13.89 -10.05
C LEU A 178 4.58 -12.43 -9.58
N LEU A 179 4.04 -12.13 -8.40
CA LEU A 179 4.11 -10.79 -7.82
C LEU A 179 5.54 -10.43 -7.42
N ILE A 180 6.29 -11.34 -6.82
CA ILE A 180 7.71 -11.15 -6.49
C ILE A 180 8.48 -10.78 -7.75
N THR A 181 8.40 -11.61 -8.80
CA THR A 181 9.14 -11.36 -10.05
C THR A 181 8.74 -10.03 -10.72
N ARG A 182 7.47 -9.63 -10.63
CA ARG A 182 7.03 -8.33 -11.13
C ARG A 182 7.61 -7.17 -10.33
N VAL A 183 7.63 -7.28 -9.00
CA VAL A 183 8.20 -6.25 -8.11
C VAL A 183 9.70 -6.15 -8.29
N GLU A 184 10.41 -7.27 -8.38
CA GLU A 184 11.85 -7.31 -8.65
C GLU A 184 12.20 -6.62 -9.96
N LYS A 185 11.50 -6.95 -11.06
CA LYS A 185 11.71 -6.31 -12.35
C LYS A 185 11.39 -4.81 -12.33
N ALA A 186 10.37 -4.40 -11.57
CA ALA A 186 10.07 -2.99 -11.39
C ALA A 186 11.18 -2.27 -10.61
N ALA A 187 11.71 -2.89 -9.56
CA ALA A 187 12.82 -2.37 -8.76
C ALA A 187 14.10 -2.23 -9.59
N GLU A 188 14.46 -3.25 -10.39
CA GLU A 188 15.59 -3.18 -11.33
C GLU A 188 15.47 -1.98 -12.28
N ARG A 189 14.27 -1.77 -12.82
CA ARG A 189 14.00 -0.64 -13.72
C ARG A 189 14.15 0.70 -13.01
N ILE A 190 13.67 0.81 -11.77
CA ILE A 190 13.83 2.03 -10.96
C ILE A 190 15.31 2.33 -10.77
N LEU A 191 16.11 1.34 -10.35
CA LEU A 191 17.55 1.52 -10.13
C LEU A 191 18.28 1.98 -11.40
N VAL A 192 17.99 1.40 -12.57
CA VAL A 192 18.59 1.83 -13.84
C VAL A 192 18.21 3.27 -14.19
N LEU A 193 16.96 3.66 -13.94
CA LEU A 193 16.49 5.01 -14.21
C LEU A 193 17.11 6.02 -13.24
N GLU A 194 17.22 5.69 -11.96
CA GLU A 194 17.88 6.53 -10.95
C GLU A 194 19.35 6.75 -11.29
N TYR A 195 20.07 5.68 -11.66
CA TYR A 195 21.44 5.79 -12.14
C TYR A 195 21.56 6.72 -13.35
N ARG A 196 20.66 6.59 -14.33
CA ARG A 196 20.68 7.44 -15.53
C ARG A 196 20.33 8.90 -15.23
N ILE A 197 19.43 9.15 -14.27
CA ILE A 197 19.12 10.51 -13.80
C ILE A 197 20.35 11.12 -13.14
N ALA A 198 21.00 10.39 -12.24
CA ALA A 198 22.22 10.87 -11.56
C ALA A 198 23.33 11.23 -12.56
N GLU A 199 23.58 10.37 -13.56
CA GLU A 199 24.53 10.64 -14.64
C GLU A 199 24.18 11.93 -15.41
N MET A 200 22.90 12.12 -15.75
CA MET A 200 22.44 13.33 -16.43
C MET A 200 22.53 14.58 -15.56
N GLU A 201 22.35 14.46 -14.24
CA GLU A 201 22.47 15.55 -13.28
C GLU A 201 23.94 16.00 -13.15
N ASP A 202 24.87 15.05 -13.08
CA ASP A 202 26.30 15.31 -13.07
C ASP A 202 26.75 16.03 -14.35
N ASP A 203 26.35 15.52 -15.52
CA ASP A 203 26.63 16.17 -16.81
C ASP A 203 26.02 17.58 -16.87
N PHE A 204 24.82 17.77 -16.34
CA PHE A 204 24.17 19.07 -16.31
C PHE A 204 24.90 20.06 -15.41
N GLU A 205 25.35 19.66 -14.22
CA GLU A 205 26.13 20.53 -13.32
C GLU A 205 27.50 20.84 -13.90
N ALA A 206 28.18 19.87 -14.53
CA ALA A 206 29.42 20.10 -15.26
C ALA A 206 29.24 21.16 -16.35
N ASN A 207 28.22 21.02 -17.20
CA ASN A 207 27.87 22.01 -18.23
C ASN A 207 27.52 23.38 -17.64
N GLN A 208 26.80 23.42 -16.51
CA GLN A 208 26.53 24.68 -15.81
C GLN A 208 27.81 25.37 -15.32
N SER A 209 28.74 24.60 -14.75
CA SER A 209 30.01 25.12 -14.27
C SER A 209 30.87 25.68 -15.41
N GLU A 210 30.92 24.99 -16.55
CA GLU A 210 31.62 25.43 -17.75
C GLU A 210 30.98 26.71 -18.33
N LEU A 211 29.64 26.78 -18.41
CA LEU A 211 28.96 28.00 -18.85
C LEU A 211 29.23 29.19 -17.93
N LYS A 212 29.26 28.98 -16.61
CA LYS A 212 29.64 30.03 -15.64
C LYS A 212 31.08 30.49 -15.89
N PHE A 213 32.00 29.55 -16.10
CA PHE A 213 33.40 29.83 -16.40
C PHE A 213 33.56 30.63 -17.71
N LEU A 214 32.93 30.20 -18.80
CA LEU A 214 32.95 30.88 -20.10
C LEU A 214 32.36 32.28 -20.01
N ARG A 215 31.27 32.47 -19.25
CA ARG A 215 30.69 33.80 -19.00
C ARG A 215 31.68 34.73 -18.29
N ILE A 216 32.39 34.24 -17.28
CA ILE A 216 33.42 35.03 -16.58
C ILE A 216 34.57 35.37 -17.54
N GLN A 217 35.01 34.43 -18.37
CA GLN A 217 36.04 34.68 -19.39
C GLN A 217 35.61 35.76 -20.38
N LEU A 218 34.37 35.68 -20.90
CA LEU A 218 33.82 36.68 -21.82
C LEU A 218 33.74 38.05 -21.15
N GLN A 219 33.29 38.13 -19.89
CA GLN A 219 33.23 39.39 -19.15
C GLN A 219 34.63 39.97 -18.91
N ALA A 220 35.63 39.13 -18.64
CA ALA A 220 37.01 39.55 -18.49
C ALA A 220 37.60 40.08 -19.81
N LEU A 221 37.26 39.46 -20.94
CA LEU A 221 37.62 39.95 -22.27
C LEU A 221 36.90 41.26 -22.60
N GLU A 222 35.61 41.37 -22.31
CA GLU A 222 34.83 42.60 -22.48
C GLU A 222 35.46 43.77 -21.72
N ALA A 223 35.84 43.57 -20.46
CA ALA A 223 36.53 44.58 -19.67
C ALA A 223 37.89 44.98 -20.28
N GLN A 224 38.63 44.03 -20.84
CA GLN A 224 39.88 44.28 -21.56
C GLN A 224 39.68 44.96 -22.91
N CYS A 225 38.54 44.78 -23.58
CA CYS A 225 38.23 45.41 -24.86
C CYS A 225 37.61 46.80 -24.68
N ALA A 226 36.93 47.07 -23.56
CA ALA A 226 36.30 48.36 -23.27
C ALA A 226 37.28 49.54 -23.24
N GLN A 227 38.58 49.28 -23.03
CA GLN A 227 39.66 50.27 -23.11
C GLN A 227 40.10 50.61 -24.54
N TYR A 228 39.69 49.83 -25.55
CA TYR A 228 40.10 49.99 -26.95
C TYR A 228 38.94 50.26 -27.92
N ILE A 229 37.70 49.92 -27.56
CA ILE A 229 36.53 50.05 -28.44
C ILE A 229 35.58 51.14 -27.91
N PRO A 230 35.41 52.27 -28.62
CA PRO A 230 34.39 53.27 -28.32
C PRO A 230 32.96 52.70 -28.37
N ARG A 231 32.08 53.16 -27.46
CA ARG A 231 30.71 52.60 -27.27
C ARG A 231 29.75 52.73 -28.46
N ASP A 232 29.99 53.64 -29.40
CA ASP A 232 29.08 53.97 -30.50
C ASP A 232 29.67 53.64 -31.90
N GLU A 233 30.68 52.78 -31.97
CA GLU A 233 31.34 52.46 -33.25
C GLU A 233 30.43 51.68 -34.21
N ASP A 234 29.48 50.89 -33.69
CA ASP A 234 28.59 50.05 -34.50
C ASP A 234 27.13 50.08 -34.00
N PRO A 235 26.30 51.01 -34.51
CA PRO A 235 24.89 51.11 -34.13
C PRO A 235 24.06 49.93 -34.65
N GLU A 236 24.42 49.33 -35.79
CA GLU A 236 23.71 48.17 -36.38
C GLU A 236 23.93 46.92 -35.52
N LEU A 237 25.17 46.68 -35.07
CA LEU A 237 25.46 45.61 -34.13
C LEU A 237 24.71 45.82 -32.80
N THR A 238 24.67 47.04 -32.30
CA THR A 238 23.96 47.39 -31.05
C THR A 238 22.47 47.09 -31.16
N GLU A 239 21.83 47.46 -32.27
CA GLU A 239 20.43 47.15 -32.55
C GLU A 239 20.20 45.64 -32.69
N SER A 240 21.09 44.92 -33.36
CA SER A 240 20.99 43.46 -33.51
C SER A 240 21.10 42.72 -32.16
N ILE A 241 21.94 43.20 -31.24
CA ILE A 241 22.06 42.68 -29.86
C ILE A 241 20.77 42.94 -29.07
N LEU A 242 20.19 44.13 -29.20
CA LEU A 242 18.91 44.46 -28.57
C LEU A 242 17.79 43.56 -29.08
N ASN A 243 17.71 43.33 -30.40
CA ASN A 243 16.74 42.42 -30.97
C ASN A 243 16.94 40.97 -30.48
N TRP A 244 18.19 40.48 -30.46
CA TRP A 244 18.52 39.16 -29.92
C TRP A 244 18.14 38.99 -28.44
N LYS A 245 18.28 40.05 -27.64
CA LYS A 245 17.83 40.04 -26.23
C LYS A 245 16.32 39.84 -26.12
N VAL A 246 15.55 40.56 -26.93
CA VAL A 246 14.09 40.43 -26.97
C VAL A 246 13.69 39.01 -27.40
N ASP A 247 14.29 38.51 -28.49
CA ASP A 247 14.06 37.15 -28.98
C ASP A 247 14.39 36.08 -27.92
N TRP A 248 15.49 36.28 -27.18
CA TRP A 248 15.87 35.39 -26.09
C TRP A 248 14.88 35.42 -24.92
N GLU A 249 14.39 36.60 -24.53
CA GLU A 249 13.38 36.74 -23.47
C GLU A 249 12.09 35.99 -23.82
N ASP A 250 11.66 36.04 -25.07
CA ASP A 250 10.50 35.29 -25.57
C ASP A 250 10.75 33.77 -25.53
N ILE A 251 11.94 33.32 -25.92
CA ILE A 251 12.34 31.90 -25.85
C ILE A 251 12.40 31.41 -24.40
N ASP A 252 12.96 32.21 -23.48
CA ASP A 252 13.05 31.89 -22.05
C ASP A 252 11.66 31.83 -21.42
N LYS A 253 10.78 32.78 -21.74
CA LYS A 253 9.37 32.77 -21.30
C LYS A 253 8.66 31.51 -21.75
N ARG A 254 8.72 31.18 -23.04
CA ARG A 254 8.12 29.95 -23.60
C ARG A 254 8.69 28.69 -22.94
N SER A 255 9.99 28.68 -22.64
CA SER A 255 10.65 27.56 -21.97
C SER A 255 10.27 27.43 -20.50
N LYS A 256 10.09 28.53 -19.77
CA LYS A 256 9.52 28.55 -18.42
C LYS A 256 8.08 28.04 -18.40
N GLU A 257 7.26 28.44 -19.36
CA GLU A 257 5.87 27.97 -19.49
C GLU A 257 5.81 26.44 -19.75
N ARG A 258 6.65 25.92 -20.66
CA ARG A 258 6.76 24.47 -20.88
C ARG A 258 7.15 23.70 -19.60
N ARG A 259 8.13 24.21 -18.85
CA ARG A 259 8.56 23.60 -17.57
C ARG A 259 7.43 23.60 -16.53
N LYS A 260 6.67 24.69 -16.41
CA LYS A 260 5.49 24.76 -15.52
C LYS A 260 4.42 23.75 -15.93
N LYS A 261 4.12 23.65 -17.23
CA LYS A 261 3.13 22.68 -17.75
C LYS A 261 3.53 21.23 -17.48
N CYS A 262 4.81 20.89 -17.64
CA CYS A 262 5.32 19.55 -17.40
C CYS A 262 5.28 19.16 -15.90
N LYS A 263 5.58 20.11 -15.00
CA LYS A 263 5.41 19.93 -13.55
C LYS A 263 3.95 19.69 -13.16
N MET A 264 3.02 20.44 -13.74
CA MET A 264 1.58 20.27 -13.48
C MET A 264 1.06 18.91 -13.99
N SER A 265 1.53 18.44 -15.15
CA SER A 265 1.14 17.11 -15.64
C SER A 265 1.64 15.98 -14.74
N LEU A 266 2.85 16.09 -14.18
CA LEU A 266 3.38 15.09 -13.24
C LEU A 266 2.58 15.04 -11.92
N SER A 267 2.17 16.20 -11.38
CA SER A 267 1.31 16.24 -10.20
C SER A 267 -0.08 15.65 -10.44
N VAL A 268 -0.64 15.84 -11.64
CA VAL A 268 -1.95 15.29 -12.00
C VAL A 268 -1.88 13.77 -12.18
N SER A 269 -0.82 13.24 -12.78
CA SER A 269 -0.61 11.79 -12.91
C SER A 269 -0.46 11.08 -11.56
N ASN A 270 0.26 11.69 -10.60
CA ASN A 270 0.42 11.14 -9.25
C ASN A 270 -0.91 11.08 -8.46
N LEU A 271 -1.84 12.00 -8.72
CA LEU A 271 -3.19 11.95 -8.12
C LEU A 271 -4.07 10.86 -8.75
N SER A 272 -3.94 10.60 -10.05
CA SER A 272 -4.74 9.58 -10.75
C SER A 272 -4.32 8.15 -10.40
N ASP A 273 -3.02 7.88 -10.21
CA ASP A 273 -2.56 6.53 -9.82
C ASP A 273 -2.98 6.17 -8.39
N SER A 274 -3.16 7.16 -7.51
CA SER A 274 -3.65 6.97 -6.14
C SER A 274 -5.15 6.60 -6.06
N GLN A 275 -5.90 6.72 -7.15
CA GLN A 275 -7.34 6.37 -7.22
C GLN A 275 -7.62 4.98 -7.79
N THR A 276 -6.60 4.18 -8.09
CA THR A 276 -6.76 2.84 -8.69
C THR A 276 -6.32 1.71 -7.74
N ILE A 277 -6.85 1.68 -6.51
CA ILE A 277 -6.75 0.52 -5.61
C ILE A 277 -8.16 -0.02 -5.32
N VAL A 278 -8.46 -1.10 -6.05
CA VAL A 278 -9.32 -2.27 -5.73
C VAL A 278 -10.78 -2.01 -5.33
N ASP A 279 -11.69 -2.25 -6.27
CA ASP A 279 -12.96 -2.91 -5.99
C ASP A 279 -12.90 -4.28 -6.69
N GLY A 280 -12.74 -5.34 -5.89
CA GLY A 280 -12.74 -6.73 -6.31
C GLY A 280 -14.06 -7.40 -5.91
N PRO A 281 -14.59 -8.32 -6.74
CA PRO A 281 -15.93 -8.92 -6.59
C PRO A 281 -16.11 -9.80 -5.35
#